data_AF-A0A7N6BMH8-F1
#
_entry.id   AF-A0A7N6BMH8-F1
#
_cell.length_a   1.000
_cell.length_b   1.000
_cell.length_c   1.000
_cell.angle_alpha   90.00
_cell.angle_beta   90.00
_cell.angle_gamma   90.00
#
_symmetry.space_group_name_H-M   'P 1'
#
loop_
_entity.id
_entity.type
_entity.pdbx_description
1 polymer ?
#
loop_
_entity_poly.entity_id
_entity_poly.type
_entity_poly.pdbx_seq_one_letter_code
_entity_poly.pdbx_strand_id
1 'polypeptide(L)' 'IVKMWWMFMVPQHHGFAGVFMLIEGGRYTLNFTAATAACLVLNVTIATRVQMERALLQGLQTCK' A
#
# COMPACT_ATOMS: atom_id res chain seq x y z
N ILE A 1 16.97 10.20 17.08
CA ILE A 1 15.65 10.25 17.75
C ILE A 1 14.45 10.46 16.81
N VAL A 2 14.62 10.93 15.57
CA VAL A 2 13.53 11.07 14.58
C VAL A 2 13.15 9.79 13.80
N LYS A 3 13.93 8.70 13.91
CA LYS A 3 13.72 7.45 13.13
C LYS A 3 12.61 6.54 13.68
N MET A 4 12.14 6.78 14.91
CA MET A 4 11.08 5.98 15.56
C MET A 4 9.67 6.48 15.23
N TRP A 5 9.49 7.78 14.99
CA TRP A 5 8.16 8.38 14.78
C TRP A 5 7.55 8.05 13.40
N TRP A 6 8.37 7.69 12.41
CA TRP A 6 7.90 7.25 11.09
C TRP A 6 7.45 5.78 11.07
N MET A 7 7.89 4.96 12.03
CA MET A 7 7.49 3.55 12.12
C MET A 7 6.09 3.37 12.74
N PHE A 8 5.58 4.41 13.44
CA PHE A 8 4.28 4.39 14.12
C PHE A 8 3.17 5.16 13.39
N MET A 9 3.49 5.92 12.34
CA MET A 9 2.51 6.46 11.40
C MET A 9 2.57 5.73 10.07
N VAL A 10 2.51 4.40 10.10
CA VAL A 10 1.62 3.76 9.14
C VAL A 10 0.28 3.81 9.87
N PRO A 11 -0.67 4.70 9.50
CA PRO A 11 -2.03 4.44 9.90
C PRO A 11 -2.23 3.00 9.47
N GLN A 12 -2.71 2.13 10.36
CA GLN A 12 -3.48 1.01 9.87
C GLN A 12 -4.64 1.66 9.10
N HIS A 13 -4.35 2.04 7.85
CA HIS A 13 -5.33 2.43 6.87
C HIS A 13 -6.28 1.27 6.95
N HIS A 14 -7.51 1.58 7.32
CA HIS A 14 -8.63 0.68 7.12
C HIS A 14 -8.62 0.41 5.62
N GLY A 15 -7.81 -0.57 5.22
CA GLY A 15 -7.63 -0.94 3.84
C GLY A 15 -9.00 -1.39 3.40
N PHE A 16 -9.48 -0.85 2.31
CA PHE A 16 -10.74 -1.29 1.73
C PHE A 16 -10.53 -2.75 1.32
N ALA A 17 -11.25 -3.66 1.97
CA ALA A 17 -11.04 -5.10 1.88
C ALA A 17 -9.58 -5.55 2.13
N GLY A 18 -8.82 -4.85 2.99
CA GLY A 18 -7.42 -5.14 3.28
C GLY A 18 -6.43 -4.67 2.20
N VAL A 19 -6.88 -3.91 1.20
CA VAL A 19 -6.04 -3.33 0.15
C VAL A 19 -5.69 -1.88 0.48
N PHE A 20 -4.42 -1.53 0.30
CA PHE A 20 -3.92 -0.17 0.43
C PHE A 20 -2.88 0.14 -0.65
N MET A 21 -2.66 1.42 -0.90
CA MET A 21 -1.68 1.89 -1.87
C MET A 21 -0.39 2.28 -1.17
N LEU A 22 0.72 1.67 -1.57
CA LEU A 22 2.06 2.01 -1.09
C LEU A 22 2.70 3.04 -2.02
N ILE A 23 3.12 4.18 -1.47
CA ILE A 23 3.82 5.23 -2.22
C ILE A 23 5.04 5.66 -1.43
N GLU A 24 6.20 5.64 -2.07
CA GLU A 24 7.43 6.18 -1.52
C GLU A 24 7.63 7.63 -2.01
N GLY A 25 7.06 8.59 -1.26
CA GLY A 25 7.11 10.01 -1.58
C GLY A 25 6.00 10.49 -2.52
N GLY A 26 6.32 11.44 -3.41
CA GLY A 26 5.35 12.09 -4.31
C GLY A 26 5.50 11.73 -5.80
N ARG A 27 6.38 10.78 -6.14
CA ARG A 27 6.73 10.42 -7.53
C ARG A 27 6.61 8.90 -7.74
N TYR A 28 6.54 8.47 -8.98
CA TYR A 28 6.62 7.05 -9.33
C TYR A 28 8.06 6.55 -9.19
N THR A 29 8.35 5.83 -8.12
CA THR A 29 9.70 5.33 -7.78
C THR A 29 9.80 3.81 -7.83
N LEU A 30 8.67 3.10 -7.75
CA LEU A 30 8.64 1.64 -7.70
C LEU A 30 8.41 1.05 -9.08
N ASN A 31 9.30 0.16 -9.53
CA ASN A 31 9.02 -0.78 -10.61
C ASN A 31 8.35 -2.05 -10.04
N PHE A 32 7.96 -2.99 -10.91
CA PHE A 32 7.27 -4.21 -10.48
C PHE A 32 8.06 -5.03 -9.45
N THR A 33 9.37 -5.21 -9.66
CA THR A 33 10.23 -5.98 -8.75
C THR A 33 10.39 -5.28 -7.39
N ALA A 34 10.60 -3.96 -7.39
CA ALA A 34 10.71 -3.15 -6.19
C ALA A 34 9.39 -3.12 -5.42
N ALA A 35 8.25 -2.99 -6.10
CA ALA A 35 6.92 -3.06 -5.49
C ALA A 35 6.68 -4.42 -4.83
N THR A 36 7.07 -5.51 -5.51
CA THR A 36 6.95 -6.88 -4.95
C THR A 36 7.78 -7.02 -3.67
N ALA A 37 9.03 -6.58 -3.69
CA ALA A 37 9.90 -6.61 -2.53
C ALA A 37 9.36 -5.74 -1.37
N ALA A 38 8.83 -4.55 -1.68
CA ALA A 38 8.27 -3.66 -0.68
C ALA A 38 7.01 -4.25 -0.01
N CYS A 39 6.12 -4.90 -0.77
CA CYS A 39 4.99 -5.63 -0.21
C CYS A 39 5.46 -6.73 0.77
N LEU A 40 6.48 -7.50 0.41
CA LEU A 40 7.02 -8.57 1.26
C LEU A 40 7.62 -8.05 2.56
N VAL A 41 8.33 -6.91 2.54
CA VAL A 41 8.85 -6.25 3.76
C VAL A 41 7.73 -5.87 4.72
N LEU A 42 6.54 -5.55 4.19
CA LEU A 42 5.35 -5.23 4.96
C LEU A 42 4.51 -6.46 5.33
N ASN A 43 5.00 -7.68 5.06
CA ASN A 43 4.27 -8.94 5.23
C ASN A 43 2.92 -8.98 4.50
N VAL A 44 2.84 -8.33 3.33
CA VAL A 44 1.66 -8.37 2.45
C VAL A 44 2.06 -8.78 1.03
N THR A 45 1.08 -8.97 0.16
CA THR A 45 1.30 -9.30 -1.25
C THR A 45 0.74 -8.21 -2.15
N ILE A 46 1.20 -8.17 -3.41
CA ILE A 46 0.54 -7.35 -4.44
C ILE A 46 -0.91 -7.80 -4.57
N ALA A 47 -1.83 -6.84 -4.54
CA ALA A 47 -3.25 -7.12 -4.63
C ALA A 47 -3.60 -7.77 -5.99
N THR A 48 -4.36 -8.86 -5.93
CA THR A 48 -4.94 -9.48 -7.12
C THR A 48 -6.08 -8.62 -7.68
N ARG A 49 -6.43 -8.84 -8.95
CA ARG A 49 -7.58 -8.16 -9.57
C ARG A 49 -8.87 -8.31 -8.76
N VAL A 50 -9.16 -9.52 -8.27
CA VAL A 50 -10.37 -9.79 -7.45
C VAL A 50 -10.35 -9.01 -6.13
N GLN A 51 -9.19 -8.87 -5.49
CA GLN A 51 -9.05 -8.07 -4.28
C GLN A 51 -9.24 -6.57 -4.57
N MET A 52 -8.69 -6.07 -5.68
CA MET A 52 -8.89 -4.68 -6.12
C MET A 52 -10.36 -4.38 -6.43
N GLU A 53 -11.06 -5.29 -7.11
CA GLU A 53 -12.50 -5.13 -7.42
C GLU A 53 -13.34 -5.05 -6.13
N ARG A 54 -13.04 -5.89 -5.13
CA ARG A 54 -13.69 -5.81 -3.81
C ARG A 54 -13.38 -4.50 -3.09
N ALA A 55 -12.12 -4.05 -3.15
CA ALA A 55 -11.72 -2.79 -2.54
C ALA A 55 -12.41 -1.59 -3.20
N LEU A 56 -12.57 -1.61 -4.52
CA LEU A 56 -13.30 -0.59 -5.28
C LEU A 56 -14.76 -0.50 -4.86
N LEU A 57 -15.43 -1.65 -4.68
CA LEU A 57 -16.82 -1.70 -4.17
C LEU A 57 -16.97 -1.13 -2.76
N GLN A 58 -15.92 -1.20 -1.95
CA GLN A 58 -15.90 -0.59 -0.62
C GLN A 58 -15.49 0.89 -0.64
N GLY A 59 -15.14 1.45 -1.81
CA GLY A 59 -14.82 2.87 -1.98
C GLY A 59 -13.34 3.17 -2.19
N LEU A 60 -12.47 2.17 -2.40
CA LEU A 60 -11.07 2.43 -2.73
C LEU A 60 -10.96 3.02 -4.13
N GLN A 61 -10.69 4.32 -4.19
CA GLN A 61 -10.31 5.02 -5.40
C GLN A 61 -9.12 5.93 -5.12
N THR A 62 -8.16 5.94 -6.03
CA THR A 62 -6.91 6.69 -5.89
C THR A 62 -6.57 7.34 -7.21
N CYS A 63 -6.15 8.60 -7.20
CA CYS A 63 -5.65 9.31 -8.38
C CYS A 63 -4.15 9.51 -8.20
N LYS A 64 -3.36 8.57 -8.71
CA LYS A 64 -1.92 8.54 -8.48
C LYS A 64 -1.10 8.29 -9.71
#